data_AF-A0A1Y0H4T8-F1
#
_entry.id   AF-A0A1Y0H4T8-F1
#
_cell.length_a   1.000
_cell.length_b   1.000
_cell.length_c   1.000
_cell.angle_alpha   90.00
_cell.angle_beta   90.00
_cell.angle_gamma   90.00
#
_symmetry.space_group_name_H-M   'P 1'
#
loop_
_entity.id
_entity.type
_entity.pdbx_description
1 polymer ?
#
loop_
_entity_poly.entity_id
_entity_poly.type
_entity_poly.pdbx_seq_one_letter_code
_entity_poly.pdbx_strand_id
1 'polypeptide(L)'
;MLTSLAFLLAAHSPTQTPAPNLARFVYPLAPSLPCPPVEIDVTDSPESKVWAEQAAALVREWYGPLTQMMATDGRHPVTGQPTGRKFQPPARITLVFKKTLNVPAYCSGGTITINGEWVAQRPDDLGMVIHELSHAIQQYPRNEIDAGWLTEGISDYIRWWRYEPQLHATRGRTVPDFSRAKYTDAYRTTAVWLAFIEQKYDRRLVPTLDHHMRLGKDPMPVFKELTGKTADELWDEFKTEFK
;
A
#
# COMPACT_ATOMS: atom_id res chain seq x y z
N MET A 1 -15.22 -10.74 77.06
CA MET A 1 -15.36 -11.08 75.64
C MET A 1 -14.97 -9.85 74.83
N LEU A 2 -13.76 -9.82 74.26
CA LEU A 2 -13.32 -8.77 73.34
C LEU A 2 -13.26 -9.36 71.93
N THR A 3 -14.15 -8.90 71.05
CA THR A 3 -14.15 -9.22 69.62
C THR A 3 -13.23 -8.24 68.90
N SER A 4 -12.08 -8.72 68.43
CA SER A 4 -11.20 -7.97 67.51
C SER A 4 -11.80 -7.95 66.12
N LEU A 5 -12.05 -6.74 65.60
CA LEU A 5 -12.41 -6.50 64.21
C LEU A 5 -11.11 -6.44 63.37
N ALA A 6 -10.90 -7.44 62.50
CA ALA A 6 -9.80 -7.42 61.55
C ALA A 6 -10.24 -6.68 60.27
N PHE A 7 -9.65 -5.50 60.02
CA PHE A 7 -9.76 -4.82 58.73
C PHE A 7 -8.81 -5.48 57.72
N LEU A 8 -9.36 -6.16 56.71
CA LEU A 8 -8.59 -6.55 55.52
C LEU A 8 -8.36 -5.32 54.64
N LEU A 9 -7.12 -4.84 54.60
CA LEU A 9 -6.65 -3.94 53.54
C LEU A 9 -6.48 -4.76 52.25
N ALA A 10 -7.37 -4.55 51.29
CA ALA A 10 -7.20 -5.05 49.93
C ALA A 10 -6.05 -4.28 49.25
N ALA A 11 -4.89 -4.93 49.12
CA ALA A 11 -3.77 -4.40 48.37
C ALA A 11 -4.19 -4.23 46.89
N HIS A 12 -4.31 -2.98 46.43
CA HIS A 12 -4.45 -2.68 45.02
C HIS A 12 -3.13 -3.03 44.34
N SER A 13 -3.11 -4.10 43.54
CA SER A 13 -1.96 -4.39 42.70
C SER A 13 -1.76 -3.23 41.71
N PRO A 14 -0.54 -2.69 41.58
CA PRO A 14 -0.28 -1.66 40.58
C PRO A 14 -0.58 -2.23 39.20
N THR A 15 -1.45 -1.55 38.44
CA THR A 15 -1.68 -1.85 37.02
C THR A 15 -0.34 -1.84 36.31
N GLN A 16 0.15 -3.02 35.90
CA GLN A 16 1.36 -3.12 35.09
C GLN A 16 1.12 -2.36 33.79
N THR A 17 1.92 -1.32 33.55
CA THR A 17 1.98 -0.68 32.24
C THR A 17 2.35 -1.76 31.21
N PRO A 18 1.56 -1.96 30.14
CA PRO A 18 1.90 -2.93 29.11
C PRO A 18 3.29 -2.65 28.56
N ALA A 19 4.08 -3.69 28.32
CA ALA A 19 5.39 -3.55 27.68
C ALA A 19 5.24 -2.85 26.30
N PRO A 20 6.19 -1.99 25.90
CA PRO A 20 6.09 -1.27 24.64
C PRO A 20 6.09 -2.24 23.45
N ASN A 21 5.12 -2.08 22.54
CA ASN A 21 5.03 -2.87 21.30
C ASN A 21 6.05 -2.38 20.26
N LEU A 22 7.33 -2.76 20.42
CA LEU A 22 8.42 -2.33 19.53
C LEU A 22 8.29 -2.88 18.10
N ALA A 23 7.56 -3.97 17.90
CA ALA A 23 7.32 -4.55 16.58
C ALA A 23 6.55 -3.60 15.65
N ARG A 24 5.82 -2.61 16.20
CA ARG A 24 5.14 -1.57 15.41
C ARG A 24 6.09 -0.69 14.60
N PHE A 25 7.39 -0.68 14.91
CA PHE A 25 8.37 0.11 14.17
C PHE A 25 9.06 -0.67 13.04
N VAL A 26 8.68 -1.93 12.82
CA VAL A 26 9.23 -2.78 11.78
C VAL A 26 8.20 -2.92 10.66
N TYR A 27 8.59 -2.55 9.44
CA TYR A 27 7.78 -2.85 8.26
C TYR A 27 7.93 -4.34 7.93
N PRO A 28 6.87 -5.14 7.98
CA PRO A 28 6.96 -6.57 7.73
C PRO A 28 7.24 -6.81 6.24
N LEU A 29 8.21 -7.68 5.95
CA LEU A 29 8.56 -8.06 4.59
C LEU A 29 8.23 -9.54 4.37
N ALA A 30 7.39 -9.81 3.38
CA ALA A 30 7.18 -11.16 2.86
C ALA A 30 8.46 -11.67 2.16
N PRO A 31 8.59 -12.99 1.94
CA PRO A 31 9.62 -13.53 1.06
C PRO A 31 9.48 -12.97 -0.35
N SER A 32 10.61 -12.62 -0.98
CA SER A 32 10.63 -12.17 -2.37
C SER A 32 10.20 -13.30 -3.30
N LEU A 33 9.31 -12.99 -4.25
CA LEU A 33 8.89 -13.92 -5.29
C LEU A 33 9.66 -13.64 -6.60
N PRO A 34 9.98 -14.69 -7.38
CA PRO A 34 10.62 -14.50 -8.67
C PRO A 34 9.70 -13.74 -9.63
N CYS A 35 10.28 -12.84 -10.40
CA CYS A 35 9.55 -12.16 -11.47
C CYS A 35 9.14 -13.19 -12.55
N PRO A 36 7.85 -13.25 -12.95
CA PRO A 36 7.43 -14.08 -14.07
C PRO A 36 8.00 -13.52 -15.40
N PRO A 37 7.88 -14.24 -16.52
CA PRO A 37 8.27 -13.73 -17.83
C PRO A 37 7.66 -12.35 -18.11
N VAL A 38 8.49 -11.42 -18.60
CA VAL A 38 8.08 -10.06 -18.96
C VAL A 38 8.13 -9.91 -20.48
N GLU A 39 6.97 -9.63 -21.07
CA GLU A 39 6.79 -9.43 -22.51
C GLU A 39 6.46 -7.96 -22.82
N ILE A 40 6.88 -7.52 -23.99
CA ILE A 40 6.64 -6.16 -24.49
C ILE A 40 5.89 -6.26 -25.81
N ASP A 41 4.78 -5.55 -25.91
CA ASP A 41 4.07 -5.30 -27.16
C ASP A 41 4.08 -3.79 -27.43
N VAL A 42 4.86 -3.38 -28.43
CA VAL A 42 4.94 -2.00 -28.93
C VAL A 42 4.39 -1.89 -30.35
N THR A 43 3.59 -2.86 -30.80
CA THR A 43 3.06 -2.89 -32.18
C THR A 43 2.30 -1.62 -32.53
N ASP A 44 1.56 -1.07 -31.58
CA ASP A 44 0.74 0.15 -31.75
C ASP A 44 1.49 1.45 -31.37
N SER A 45 2.69 1.36 -30.78
CA SER A 45 3.53 2.52 -30.44
C SER A 45 5.03 2.18 -30.57
N PRO A 46 5.54 1.91 -31.79
CA PRO A 46 6.91 1.46 -32.00
C PRO A 46 7.98 2.43 -31.47
N GLU A 47 7.68 3.73 -31.47
CA GLU A 47 8.52 4.79 -30.93
C GLU A 47 8.80 4.63 -29.42
N SER A 48 7.93 3.95 -28.69
CA SER A 48 8.09 3.71 -27.25
C SER A 48 9.08 2.59 -26.93
N LYS A 49 9.68 1.92 -27.94
CA LYS A 49 10.51 0.72 -27.73
C LYS A 49 11.61 0.89 -26.69
N VAL A 50 12.38 1.97 -26.74
CA VAL A 50 13.49 2.19 -25.79
C VAL A 50 12.96 2.36 -24.37
N TRP A 51 11.87 3.12 -24.21
CA TRP A 51 11.22 3.30 -22.91
C TRP A 51 10.59 1.99 -22.42
N ALA A 52 10.02 1.19 -23.31
CA ALA A 52 9.44 -0.12 -23.01
C ALA A 52 10.47 -1.12 -22.49
N GLU A 53 11.69 -1.11 -23.04
CA GLU A 53 12.80 -1.93 -22.56
C GLU A 53 13.24 -1.51 -21.14
N GLN A 54 13.26 -0.20 -20.85
CA GLN A 54 13.51 0.32 -19.50
C GLN A 54 12.41 -0.08 -18.52
N ALA A 55 11.14 0.05 -18.92
CA ALA A 55 10.00 -0.38 -18.12
C ALA A 55 10.04 -1.88 -17.82
N ALA A 56 10.41 -2.71 -18.80
CA ALA A 56 10.55 -4.15 -18.60
C ALA A 56 11.73 -4.50 -17.68
N ALA A 57 12.85 -3.80 -17.76
CA ALA A 57 13.95 -3.94 -16.81
C ALA A 57 13.49 -3.59 -15.39
N LEU A 58 12.78 -2.47 -15.24
CA LEU A 58 12.21 -2.05 -13.96
C LEU A 58 11.27 -3.11 -13.38
N VAL A 59 10.35 -3.68 -14.18
CA VAL A 59 9.46 -4.77 -13.73
C VAL A 59 10.26 -5.96 -13.22
N ARG A 60 11.32 -6.37 -13.94
CA ARG A 60 12.17 -7.51 -13.53
C ARG A 60 12.87 -7.25 -12.20
N GLU A 61 13.35 -6.04 -11.98
CA GLU A 61 14.04 -5.64 -10.75
C GLU A 61 13.08 -5.46 -9.57
N TRP A 62 11.91 -4.87 -9.81
CA TRP A 62 11.00 -4.42 -8.75
C TRP A 62 9.86 -5.40 -8.42
N TYR A 63 9.62 -6.42 -9.25
CA TYR A 63 8.60 -7.43 -8.93
C TYR A 63 8.85 -8.07 -7.55
N GLY A 64 10.06 -8.56 -7.31
CA GLY A 64 10.46 -9.16 -6.03
C GLY A 64 10.25 -8.19 -4.86
N PRO A 65 10.90 -7.02 -4.85
CA PRO A 65 10.70 -5.99 -3.83
C PRO A 65 9.23 -5.63 -3.56
N LEU A 66 8.39 -5.47 -4.59
CA LEU A 66 6.97 -5.19 -4.40
C LEU A 66 6.25 -6.34 -3.69
N THR A 67 6.53 -7.58 -4.06
CA THR A 67 5.95 -8.74 -3.36
C THR A 67 6.38 -8.81 -1.91
N GLN A 68 7.59 -8.39 -1.56
CA GLN A 68 8.02 -8.31 -0.16
C GLN A 68 7.24 -7.26 0.62
N MET A 69 6.88 -6.15 -0.02
CA MET A 69 6.23 -5.03 0.65
C MET A 69 4.71 -5.21 0.83
N MET A 70 4.13 -6.24 0.24
CA MET A 70 2.71 -6.59 0.30
C MET A 70 2.52 -7.96 0.97
N ALA A 71 1.30 -8.29 1.39
CA ALA A 71 0.97 -9.51 2.12
C ALA A 71 0.83 -10.73 1.18
N THR A 72 1.93 -11.11 0.51
CA THR A 72 1.96 -12.21 -0.48
C THR A 72 2.35 -13.57 0.11
N ASP A 73 2.78 -13.62 1.38
CA ASP A 73 3.25 -14.86 2.04
C ASP A 73 2.12 -15.73 2.62
N GLY A 74 0.88 -15.26 2.51
CA GLY A 74 -0.30 -15.94 3.04
C GLY A 74 -0.38 -15.91 4.57
N ARG A 75 0.26 -14.93 5.23
CA ARG A 75 0.20 -14.72 6.68
C ARG A 75 -0.33 -13.33 7.02
N HIS A 76 -0.93 -13.21 8.20
CA HIS A 76 -1.34 -11.91 8.73
C HIS A 76 -0.11 -11.10 9.18
N PRO A 77 0.11 -9.86 8.71
CA PRO A 77 1.35 -9.10 8.97
C PRO A 77 1.65 -8.79 10.45
N VAL A 78 0.62 -8.78 11.30
CA VAL A 78 0.74 -8.54 12.74
C VAL A 78 0.90 -9.83 13.56
N THR A 79 0.04 -10.83 13.33
CA THR A 79 -0.05 -12.03 14.17
C THR A 79 0.75 -13.20 13.63
N GLY A 80 1.22 -13.14 12.38
CA GLY A 80 1.91 -14.24 11.68
C GLY A 80 1.02 -15.45 11.37
N GLN A 81 -0.27 -15.39 11.72
CA GLN A 81 -1.20 -16.48 11.53
C GLN A 81 -1.40 -16.77 10.04
N PRO A 82 -1.40 -18.05 9.63
CA PRO A 82 -1.67 -18.42 8.26
C PRO A 82 -3.11 -18.07 7.89
N THR A 83 -3.30 -17.59 6.68
CA THR A 83 -4.59 -17.11 6.17
C THR A 83 -5.41 -18.22 5.51
N GLY A 84 -4.79 -19.38 5.28
CA GLY A 84 -5.36 -20.47 4.48
C GLY A 84 -5.40 -20.20 2.98
N ARG A 85 -5.02 -19.00 2.53
CA ARG A 85 -4.99 -18.61 1.11
C ARG A 85 -3.56 -18.30 0.67
N LYS A 86 -3.09 -19.01 -0.35
CA LYS A 86 -1.79 -18.75 -0.98
C LYS A 86 -1.96 -17.68 -2.06
N PHE A 87 -1.05 -16.70 -2.09
CA PHE A 87 -0.96 -15.77 -3.21
C PHE A 87 -0.60 -16.52 -4.49
N GLN A 88 -1.28 -16.18 -5.58
CA GLN A 88 -1.00 -16.73 -6.91
C GLN A 88 -0.45 -15.59 -7.78
N PRO A 89 0.85 -15.58 -8.11
CA PRO A 89 1.40 -14.56 -8.99
C PRO A 89 0.82 -14.71 -10.41
N PRO A 90 0.74 -13.61 -11.19
CA PRO A 90 0.39 -13.72 -12.60
C PRO A 90 1.43 -14.58 -13.33
N ALA A 91 0.98 -15.39 -14.29
CA ALA A 91 1.86 -16.29 -15.04
C ALA A 91 2.88 -15.55 -15.92
N ARG A 92 2.59 -14.29 -16.25
CA ARG A 92 3.41 -13.37 -17.03
C ARG A 92 3.03 -11.93 -16.72
N ILE A 93 3.96 -11.01 -16.94
CA ILE A 93 3.66 -9.58 -17.05
C ILE A 93 3.81 -9.16 -18.51
N THR A 94 2.79 -8.54 -19.07
CA THR A 94 2.82 -8.02 -20.45
C THR A 94 2.69 -6.49 -20.42
N LEU A 95 3.68 -5.80 -20.96
CA LEU A 95 3.65 -4.35 -21.17
C LEU A 95 3.12 -4.07 -22.59
N VAL A 96 1.92 -3.54 -22.69
CA VAL A 96 1.28 -3.18 -23.97
C VAL A 96 1.31 -1.69 -24.14
N PHE A 97 1.94 -1.19 -25.20
CA PHE A 97 1.97 0.23 -25.51
C PHE A 97 0.94 0.54 -26.58
N LYS A 98 -0.01 1.40 -26.23
CA LYS A 98 -1.01 1.95 -27.15
C LYS A 98 -0.61 3.36 -27.50
N LYS A 99 -0.78 3.74 -28.76
CA LYS A 99 -0.41 5.09 -29.22
C LYS A 99 -1.03 6.17 -28.34
N THR A 100 -2.33 6.03 -28.07
CA THR A 100 -3.13 6.99 -27.30
C THR A 100 -4.01 6.28 -26.28
N LEU A 101 -4.10 6.82 -25.07
CA LEU A 101 -5.07 6.45 -24.04
C LEU A 101 -5.58 7.72 -23.33
N ASN A 102 -6.69 7.62 -22.61
CA ASN A 102 -7.19 8.72 -21.77
C ASN A 102 -6.53 8.78 -20.38
N VAL A 103 -5.69 7.80 -20.06
CA VAL A 103 -4.95 7.68 -18.81
C VAL A 103 -3.47 7.44 -19.10
N PRO A 104 -2.56 7.69 -18.14
CA PRO A 104 -1.13 7.39 -18.31
C PRO A 104 -0.86 5.89 -18.55
N ALA A 105 -1.49 5.04 -17.73
CA ALA A 105 -1.49 3.59 -17.87
C ALA A 105 -2.68 2.99 -17.09
N TYR A 106 -2.90 1.70 -17.24
CA TYR A 106 -3.76 0.90 -16.37
C TYR A 106 -3.32 -0.57 -16.36
N CYS A 107 -3.65 -1.29 -15.28
CA CYS A 107 -3.39 -2.71 -15.13
C CYS A 107 -4.69 -3.54 -15.15
N SER A 108 -4.65 -4.69 -15.83
CA SER A 108 -5.69 -5.71 -15.75
C SER A 108 -5.04 -7.09 -15.70
N GLY A 109 -5.16 -7.78 -14.57
CA GLY A 109 -4.49 -9.07 -14.36
C GLY A 109 -2.97 -8.93 -14.41
N GLY A 110 -2.33 -9.62 -15.37
CA GLY A 110 -0.88 -9.50 -15.62
C GLY A 110 -0.51 -8.49 -16.71
N THR A 111 -1.48 -7.75 -17.27
CA THR A 111 -1.22 -6.85 -18.41
C THR A 111 -1.24 -5.40 -17.94
N ILE A 112 -0.14 -4.68 -18.19
CA ILE A 112 -0.01 -3.25 -17.95
C ILE A 112 -0.08 -2.56 -19.31
N THR A 113 -1.11 -1.75 -19.54
CA THR A 113 -1.32 -1.01 -20.79
C THR A 113 -0.90 0.43 -20.59
N ILE A 114 0.02 0.92 -21.44
CA ILE A 114 0.74 2.19 -21.27
C ILE A 114 0.45 3.11 -22.46
N ASN A 115 0.28 4.39 -22.17
CA ASN A 115 0.03 5.43 -23.15
C ASN A 115 1.34 5.93 -23.79
N GLY A 116 1.51 5.67 -25.09
CA GLY A 116 2.65 6.08 -25.90
C GLY A 116 2.85 7.60 -25.91
N GLU A 117 1.78 8.38 -26.11
CA GLU A 117 1.84 9.84 -26.04
C GLU A 117 2.23 10.37 -24.67
N TRP A 118 1.78 9.73 -23.59
CA TRP A 118 2.18 10.11 -22.23
C TRP A 118 3.68 9.95 -22.02
N VAL A 119 4.23 8.78 -22.36
CA VAL A 119 5.67 8.51 -22.17
C VAL A 119 6.55 9.34 -23.09
N ALA A 120 6.04 9.72 -24.27
CA ALA A 120 6.74 10.67 -25.15
C ALA A 120 6.83 12.09 -24.54
N GLN A 121 5.77 12.52 -23.83
CA GLN A 121 5.73 13.83 -23.15
C GLN A 121 6.41 13.82 -21.78
N ARG A 122 6.44 12.67 -21.11
CA ARG A 122 6.95 12.47 -19.74
C ARG A 122 7.86 11.24 -19.68
N PRO A 123 9.01 11.28 -20.38
CA PRO A 123 9.92 10.14 -20.42
C PRO A 123 10.53 9.80 -19.05
N ASP A 124 10.48 10.73 -18.10
CA ASP A 124 10.94 10.57 -16.71
C ASP A 124 9.93 9.86 -15.80
N ASP A 125 8.68 9.64 -16.22
CA ASP A 125 7.62 9.03 -15.42
C ASP A 125 7.66 7.50 -15.40
N LEU A 126 8.83 6.93 -15.11
CA LEU A 126 9.00 5.47 -15.04
C LEU A 126 8.30 4.88 -13.80
N GLY A 127 8.18 5.65 -12.72
CA GLY A 127 7.46 5.26 -11.51
C GLY A 127 5.98 4.92 -11.71
N MET A 128 5.37 5.39 -12.80
CA MET A 128 4.03 4.94 -13.23
C MET A 128 3.97 3.41 -13.37
N VAL A 129 5.04 2.78 -13.86
CA VAL A 129 5.10 1.31 -14.00
C VAL A 129 5.08 0.61 -12.64
N ILE A 130 5.63 1.22 -11.58
CA ILE A 130 5.55 0.68 -10.21
C ILE A 130 4.11 0.73 -9.67
N HIS A 131 3.38 1.80 -9.96
CA HIS A 131 1.97 1.91 -9.61
C HIS A 131 1.17 0.78 -10.28
N GLU A 132 1.33 0.60 -11.58
CA GLU A 132 0.62 -0.45 -12.31
C GLU A 132 1.06 -1.88 -11.93
N LEU A 133 2.35 -2.08 -11.67
CA LEU A 133 2.87 -3.36 -11.22
C LEU A 133 2.33 -3.74 -9.83
N SER A 134 2.06 -2.74 -8.98
CA SER A 134 1.40 -2.95 -7.69
C SER A 134 0.02 -3.57 -7.90
N HIS A 135 -0.78 -3.08 -8.85
CA HIS A 135 -2.09 -3.68 -9.18
C HIS A 135 -1.98 -5.14 -9.64
N ALA A 136 -0.97 -5.47 -10.46
CA ALA A 136 -0.72 -6.84 -10.91
C ALA A 136 -0.41 -7.81 -9.75
N ILE A 137 0.07 -7.29 -8.61
CA ILE A 137 0.35 -8.05 -7.39
C ILE A 137 -0.83 -7.99 -6.41
N GLN A 138 -1.54 -6.88 -6.32
CA GLN A 138 -2.71 -6.73 -5.45
C GLN A 138 -3.78 -7.78 -5.78
N GLN A 139 -4.20 -7.90 -7.04
CA GLN A 139 -5.19 -8.88 -7.52
C GLN A 139 -6.39 -9.03 -6.56
N TYR A 140 -6.86 -7.91 -6.01
CA TYR A 140 -7.94 -7.95 -5.02
C TYR A 140 -9.21 -8.52 -5.66
N PRO A 141 -9.94 -9.41 -4.96
CA PRO A 141 -11.17 -9.97 -5.48
C PRO A 141 -12.19 -8.85 -5.68
N ARG A 142 -12.97 -8.94 -6.77
CA ARG A 142 -14.14 -8.08 -6.93
C ARG A 142 -15.16 -8.47 -5.86
N ASN A 143 -15.48 -7.53 -4.98
CA ASN A 143 -16.49 -7.69 -3.94
C ASN A 143 -17.31 -6.40 -3.81
N GLU A 144 -18.30 -6.40 -2.92
CA GLU A 144 -19.19 -5.25 -2.68
C GLU A 144 -18.52 -4.14 -1.85
N ILE A 145 -17.26 -4.31 -1.45
CA ILE A 145 -16.53 -3.34 -0.64
C ILE A 145 -16.03 -2.23 -1.57
N ASP A 146 -16.57 -1.02 -1.38
CA ASP A 146 -16.16 0.17 -2.09
C ASP A 146 -14.82 0.72 -1.55
N ALA A 147 -13.74 0.01 -1.85
CA ALA A 147 -12.37 0.34 -1.43
C ALA A 147 -11.41 0.50 -2.61
N GLY A 148 -11.92 0.91 -3.78
CA GLY A 148 -11.10 1.24 -4.95
C GLY A 148 -10.10 2.35 -4.63
N TRP A 149 -10.51 3.35 -3.85
CA TRP A 149 -9.63 4.43 -3.39
C TRP A 149 -8.40 3.92 -2.63
N LEU A 150 -8.56 2.85 -1.85
CA LEU A 150 -7.46 2.27 -1.08
C LEU A 150 -6.55 1.43 -1.98
N THR A 151 -7.11 0.78 -3.00
CA THR A 151 -6.35 0.03 -4.01
C THR A 151 -5.34 0.96 -4.71
N GLU A 152 -5.83 2.09 -5.21
CA GLU A 152 -5.03 3.16 -5.80
C GLU A 152 -4.05 3.78 -4.79
N GLY A 153 -4.53 4.05 -3.57
CA GLY A 153 -3.73 4.66 -2.50
C GLY A 153 -2.55 3.81 -2.06
N ILE A 154 -2.69 2.48 -2.01
CA ILE A 154 -1.60 1.54 -1.70
C ILE A 154 -0.57 1.53 -2.85
N SER A 155 -1.02 1.52 -4.11
CA SER A 155 -0.13 1.58 -5.28
C SER A 155 0.70 2.87 -5.29
N ASP A 156 0.07 4.01 -5.04
CA ASP A 156 0.77 5.29 -4.94
C ASP A 156 1.63 5.40 -3.68
N TYR A 157 1.23 4.78 -2.56
CA TYR A 157 2.07 4.69 -1.37
C TYR A 157 3.39 3.95 -1.68
N ILE A 158 3.31 2.78 -2.32
CA ILE A 158 4.50 2.02 -2.73
C ILE A 158 5.36 2.88 -3.67
N ARG A 159 4.75 3.49 -4.69
CA ARG A 159 5.48 4.36 -5.60
C ARG A 159 6.20 5.48 -4.87
N TRP A 160 5.48 6.31 -4.11
CA TRP A 160 6.02 7.56 -3.58
C TRP A 160 6.84 7.40 -2.30
N TRP A 161 6.59 6.39 -1.46
CA TRP A 161 7.30 6.18 -0.19
C TRP A 161 8.27 5.00 -0.17
N ARG A 162 8.26 4.13 -1.20
CA ARG A 162 9.16 2.98 -1.28
C ARG A 162 10.06 2.99 -2.52
N TYR A 163 9.55 3.42 -3.67
CA TYR A 163 10.33 3.47 -4.92
C TYR A 163 10.99 4.84 -5.17
N GLU A 164 10.22 5.92 -5.10
CA GLU A 164 10.64 7.30 -5.39
C GLU A 164 10.54 8.23 -4.17
N PRO A 165 11.16 7.89 -3.01
CA PRO A 165 11.03 8.71 -1.81
C PRO A 165 11.59 10.13 -1.98
N GLN A 166 12.54 10.33 -2.88
CA GLN A 166 13.07 11.65 -3.22
C GLN A 166 12.04 12.56 -3.93
N LEU A 167 11.03 11.98 -4.59
CA LEU A 167 10.04 12.73 -5.36
C LEU A 167 8.78 13.09 -4.55
N HIS A 168 8.45 12.36 -3.47
CA HIS A 168 7.28 12.70 -2.66
C HIS A 168 7.46 14.03 -1.90
N ALA A 169 8.70 14.43 -1.58
CA ALA A 169 8.99 15.65 -0.83
C ALA A 169 9.07 16.92 -1.71
N THR A 170 8.68 16.87 -2.99
CA THR A 170 8.67 18.07 -3.83
C THR A 170 7.56 19.03 -3.41
N ARG A 171 7.95 20.28 -3.09
CA ARG A 171 7.08 21.33 -2.57
C ARG A 171 5.86 21.55 -3.48
N GLY A 172 4.66 21.50 -2.91
CA GLY A 172 3.39 21.72 -3.62
C GLY A 172 2.73 20.46 -4.22
N ARG A 173 3.32 19.26 -4.07
CA ARG A 173 2.76 18.01 -4.60
C ARG A 173 2.14 17.07 -3.57
N THR A 174 2.46 17.22 -2.28
CA THR A 174 2.10 16.23 -1.23
C THR A 174 1.19 16.75 -0.13
N VAL A 175 0.99 18.07 0.01
CA VAL A 175 0.01 18.61 0.96
C VAL A 175 -1.34 18.68 0.24
N PRO A 176 -2.34 17.86 0.63
CA PRO A 176 -3.66 17.95 0.02
C PRO A 176 -4.32 19.29 0.35
N ASP A 177 -5.15 19.80 -0.56
CA ASP A 177 -6.06 20.89 -0.23
C ASP A 177 -7.14 20.37 0.71
N PHE A 178 -6.91 20.49 2.02
CA PHE A 178 -7.81 19.98 3.05
C PHE A 178 -9.22 20.59 3.06
N SER A 179 -9.46 21.66 2.30
CA SER A 179 -10.81 22.20 2.12
C SER A 179 -11.68 21.35 1.19
N ARG A 180 -11.05 20.50 0.36
CA ARG A 180 -11.71 19.68 -0.66
C ARG A 180 -11.34 18.21 -0.59
N ALA A 181 -10.14 17.90 -0.11
CA ALA A 181 -9.59 16.55 -0.11
C ALA A 181 -10.20 15.66 0.98
N LYS A 182 -10.29 14.36 0.71
CA LYS A 182 -10.56 13.30 1.68
C LYS A 182 -9.58 12.14 1.49
N TYR A 183 -9.35 11.36 2.55
CA TYR A 183 -8.53 10.14 2.46
C TYR A 183 -9.03 9.12 1.43
N THR A 184 -10.30 9.22 0.99
CA THR A 184 -10.91 8.39 -0.05
C THR A 184 -10.70 8.92 -1.47
N ASP A 185 -9.90 9.98 -1.67
CA ASP A 185 -9.65 10.56 -3.01
C ASP A 185 -8.62 9.79 -3.84
N ALA A 186 -8.26 8.58 -3.40
CA ALA A 186 -7.32 7.69 -4.06
C ALA A 186 -5.91 8.30 -4.21
N TYR A 187 -5.07 7.58 -4.96
CA TYR A 187 -3.77 8.04 -5.45
C TYR A 187 -2.93 8.71 -4.34
N ARG A 188 -2.27 9.82 -4.67
CA ARG A 188 -1.34 10.52 -3.80
C ARG A 188 -1.99 11.05 -2.52
N THR A 189 -3.25 11.48 -2.55
CA THR A 189 -3.96 11.98 -1.35
C THR A 189 -4.12 10.87 -0.31
N THR A 190 -4.57 9.68 -0.74
CA THR A 190 -4.62 8.52 0.14
C THR A 190 -3.20 8.08 0.54
N ALA A 191 -2.25 8.05 -0.39
CA ALA A 191 -0.89 7.59 -0.12
C ALA A 191 -0.16 8.41 0.96
N VAL A 192 -0.26 9.74 0.91
CA VAL A 192 0.37 10.62 1.92
C VAL A 192 -0.24 10.41 3.30
N TRP A 193 -1.55 10.19 3.36
CA TRP A 193 -2.25 9.90 4.60
C TRP A 193 -1.85 8.54 5.17
N LEU A 194 -1.76 7.50 4.34
CA LEU A 194 -1.25 6.19 4.76
C LEU A 194 0.17 6.28 5.30
N ALA A 195 1.05 7.05 4.64
CA ALA A 195 2.41 7.26 5.10
C ALA A 195 2.48 7.98 6.46
N PHE A 196 1.65 9.01 6.66
CA PHE A 196 1.54 9.71 7.93
C PHE A 196 1.13 8.76 9.07
N ILE A 197 0.08 7.96 8.86
CA ILE A 197 -0.40 7.03 9.88
C ILE A 197 0.65 5.96 10.16
N GLU A 198 1.23 5.36 9.12
CA GLU A 198 2.24 4.31 9.26
C GLU A 198 3.42 4.80 10.10
N GLN A 199 3.93 5.98 9.80
CA GLN A 199 5.09 6.56 10.48
C GLN A 199 4.80 6.88 11.94
N LYS A 200 3.58 7.34 12.25
CA LYS A 200 3.19 7.77 13.60
C LYS A 200 2.77 6.61 14.50
N TYR A 201 2.02 5.66 13.95
CA TYR A 201 1.34 4.63 14.73
C TYR A 201 1.96 3.24 14.57
N ASP A 202 1.93 2.67 13.36
CA ASP A 202 2.33 1.30 13.14
C ASP A 202 2.78 1.04 11.71
N ARG A 203 4.02 0.60 11.54
CA ARG A 203 4.64 0.24 10.26
C ARG A 203 4.03 -0.97 9.57
N ARG A 204 3.15 -1.70 10.25
CA ARG A 204 2.41 -2.82 9.70
C ARG A 204 1.10 -2.40 9.04
N LEU A 205 0.72 -1.12 9.07
CA LEU A 205 -0.56 -0.61 8.54
C LEU A 205 -0.80 -1.01 7.09
N VAL A 206 0.06 -0.57 6.16
CA VAL A 206 -0.17 -0.79 4.72
C VAL A 206 -0.18 -2.28 4.35
N PRO A 207 0.76 -3.12 4.83
CA PRO A 207 0.66 -4.57 4.62
C PRO A 207 -0.61 -5.20 5.20
N THR A 208 -1.12 -4.71 6.33
CA THR A 208 -2.34 -5.24 6.95
C THR A 208 -3.60 -4.83 6.18
N LEU A 209 -3.62 -3.62 5.62
CA LEU A 209 -4.66 -3.18 4.68
C LEU A 209 -4.63 -4.04 3.40
N ASP A 210 -3.46 -4.23 2.79
CA ASP A 210 -3.29 -5.13 1.64
C ASP A 210 -3.76 -6.55 1.95
N HIS A 211 -3.43 -7.05 3.15
CA HIS A 211 -3.86 -8.35 3.63
C HIS A 211 -5.40 -8.50 3.65
N HIS A 212 -6.11 -7.53 4.24
CA HIS A 212 -7.58 -7.53 4.31
C HIS A 212 -8.20 -7.45 2.91
N MET A 213 -7.72 -6.51 2.09
CA MET A 213 -8.18 -6.32 0.72
C MET A 213 -8.00 -7.59 -0.12
N ARG A 214 -6.86 -8.28 0.00
CA ARG A 214 -6.56 -9.54 -0.68
C ARG A 214 -7.48 -10.68 -0.27
N LEU A 215 -7.89 -10.71 1.01
CA LEU A 215 -8.89 -11.65 1.50
C LEU A 215 -10.33 -11.26 1.16
N GLY A 216 -10.54 -10.09 0.54
CA GLY A 216 -11.86 -9.55 0.24
C GLY A 216 -12.63 -9.12 1.49
N LYS A 217 -11.92 -8.78 2.58
CA LYS A 217 -12.47 -8.32 3.85
C LYS A 217 -12.48 -6.79 3.91
N ASP A 218 -13.35 -6.23 4.75
CA ASP A 218 -13.39 -4.80 5.03
C ASP A 218 -12.04 -4.34 5.63
N PRO A 219 -11.34 -3.38 4.98
CA PRO A 219 -10.10 -2.83 5.50
C PRO A 219 -10.31 -1.79 6.61
N MET A 220 -11.50 -1.22 6.77
CA MET A 220 -11.75 -0.09 7.68
C MET A 220 -11.44 -0.39 9.16
N PRO A 221 -11.72 -1.60 9.70
CA PRO A 221 -11.36 -1.94 11.08
C PRO A 221 -9.85 -1.89 11.36
N VAL A 222 -8.99 -2.13 10.36
CA VAL A 222 -7.53 -2.17 10.52
C VAL A 222 -6.98 -0.87 11.09
N PHE A 223 -7.54 0.28 10.69
CA PHE A 223 -7.13 1.58 11.21
C PHE A 223 -7.27 1.63 12.73
N LYS A 224 -8.42 1.23 13.26
CA LYS A 224 -8.69 1.26 14.70
C LYS A 224 -7.91 0.19 15.46
N GLU A 225 -7.75 -1.00 14.88
CA GLU A 225 -6.97 -2.09 15.46
C GLU A 225 -5.51 -1.71 15.69
N LEU A 226 -4.89 -1.00 14.74
CA LEU A 226 -3.47 -0.65 14.80
C LEU A 226 -3.17 0.70 15.47
N THR A 227 -4.11 1.64 15.40
CA THR A 227 -3.86 3.02 15.86
C THR A 227 -4.69 3.41 17.09
N GLY A 228 -5.74 2.65 17.39
CA GLY A 228 -6.77 3.02 18.35
C GLY A 228 -7.80 4.02 17.81
N LYS A 229 -7.66 4.49 16.56
CA LYS A 229 -8.47 5.52 15.92
C LYS A 229 -9.10 5.03 14.62
N THR A 230 -10.31 5.48 14.34
CA THR A 230 -11.00 5.26 13.06
C THR A 230 -10.33 6.04 11.93
N ALA A 231 -10.63 5.67 10.67
CA ALA A 231 -10.12 6.39 9.51
C ALA A 231 -10.48 7.89 9.52
N ASP A 232 -11.71 8.24 9.90
CA ASP A 232 -12.14 9.65 9.98
C ASP A 232 -11.37 10.40 11.07
N GLU A 233 -11.17 9.82 12.26
CA GLU A 233 -10.37 10.43 13.32
C GLU A 233 -8.90 10.63 12.91
N LEU A 234 -8.33 9.67 12.19
CA LEU A 234 -6.96 9.78 11.65
C LEU A 234 -6.87 10.83 10.54
N TRP A 235 -7.94 11.03 9.75
CA TRP A 235 -7.98 12.09 8.76
C TRP A 235 -8.07 13.48 9.39
N ASP A 236 -8.89 13.64 10.43
CA ASP A 236 -8.96 14.89 11.20
C ASP A 236 -7.64 15.24 11.87
N GLU A 237 -6.94 14.24 12.38
CA GLU A 237 -5.59 14.40 12.91
C GLU A 237 -4.59 14.79 11.82
N PHE A 238 -4.62 14.11 10.66
CA PHE A 238 -3.76 14.41 9.52
C PHE A 238 -3.92 15.87 9.04
N LYS A 239 -5.17 16.36 8.90
CA LYS A 239 -5.47 17.76 8.54
C LYS A 239 -4.87 18.77 9.53
N THR A 240 -4.75 18.38 10.80
CA THR A 240 -4.29 19.26 11.88
C THR A 240 -2.77 19.27 11.99
N GLU A 241 -2.13 18.12 11.81
CA GLU A 241 -0.71 17.94 12.12
C GLU A 241 0.22 17.95 10.89
N PHE A 242 -0.29 17.61 9.71
CA PHE A 242 0.50 17.57 8.49
C PHE A 242 0.71 18.97 7.94
N LYS A 243 1.97 19.42 7.92
CA LYS A 243 2.39 20.77 7.51
C LYS A 243 3.31 20.72 6.30
#